data_AF-A0A939KTW6-F1
#
_entry.id   AF-A0A939KTW6-F1
#
_cell.length_a   1.000
_cell.length_b   1.000
_cell.length_c   1.000
_cell.angle_alpha   90.00
_cell.angle_beta   90.00
_cell.angle_gamma   90.00
#
_symmetry.space_group_name_H-M   'P 1'
#
loop_
_entity.id
_entity.type
_entity.pdbx_description
1 polymer ?
#
loop_
_entity_poly.entity_id
_entity_poly.type
_entity_poly.pdbx_seq_one_letter_code
_entity_poly.pdbx_strand_id
1 'polypeptide(L)' 'MKYPIQTQSQPVSGVAARKLLEAIDSDKAVVNDRTVALAKRLAARRRHKALKNG' A
#
# COMPACT_ATOMS: atom_id res chain seq x y z
N MET A 1 7.35 21.99 2.37
CA MET A 1 6.80 20.98 3.30
C MET A 1 7.95 20.21 3.93
N LYS A 2 8.07 20.20 5.26
CA LYS A 2 9.14 19.52 5.99
C LYS A 2 8.68 18.08 6.27
N TYR A 3 9.05 17.14 5.41
CA TYR A 3 8.75 15.72 5.66
C TYR A 3 9.52 15.26 6.90
N PRO A 4 8.88 14.55 7.84
CA PRO A 4 9.57 14.00 9.00
C PRO A 4 10.76 13.15 8.54
N ILE A 5 11.92 13.28 9.18
CA ILE A 5 13.16 12.50 8.87
C ILE A 5 12.89 10.98 8.92
N GLN A 6 11.84 10.57 9.62
CA GLN A 6 11.41 9.18 9.78
C GLN A 6 10.55 8.67 8.63
N THR A 7 10.18 9.52 7.67
CA THR A 7 9.41 9.15 6.47
C THR A 7 10.33 8.75 5.33
N GLN A 8 11.37 7.98 5.61
CA GLN A 8 12.21 7.39 4.58
C GLN A 8 11.66 6.00 4.22
N SER A 9 11.41 5.80 2.93
CA SER A 9 11.11 4.48 2.39
C SER A 9 12.26 3.54 2.73
N GLN A 10 11.95 2.39 3.33
CA GLN A 10 12.97 1.40 3.68
C GLN A 10 13.62 0.87 2.38
N PRO A 11 14.96 0.80 2.31
CA PRO A 11 15.62 0.27 1.12
C PRO A 11 15.21 -1.19 0.89
N VAL A 12 14.82 -1.49 -0.34
CA VAL A 12 14.40 -2.83 -0.77
C VAL A 12 15.56 -3.45 -1.55
N SER A 13 15.99 -4.66 -1.18
CA SER A 13 17.12 -5.35 -1.82
C SER A 13 16.78 -6.79 -2.21
N GLY A 14 17.62 -7.39 -3.06
CA GLY A 14 17.51 -8.78 -3.48
C GLY A 14 16.25 -9.08 -4.31
N VAL A 15 15.57 -10.19 -4.00
CA VAL A 15 14.41 -10.70 -4.76
C VAL A 15 13.26 -9.68 -4.80
N ALA A 16 13.07 -8.91 -3.74
CA ALA A 16 12.02 -7.89 -3.70
C ALA A 16 12.32 -6.70 -4.63
N ALA A 17 13.59 -6.30 -4.76
CA ALA A 17 14.01 -5.27 -5.70
C ALA A 17 13.82 -5.74 -7.16
N ARG A 18 14.13 -7.00 -7.46
CA ARG A 18 13.93 -7.57 -8.80
C ARG A 18 12.46 -7.56 -9.23
N LYS A 19 11.55 -7.91 -8.33
CA LYS A 19 10.09 -7.85 -8.59
C LYS A 19 9.60 -6.43 -8.88
N LEU A 20 10.18 -5.43 -8.20
CA LEU A 20 9.84 -4.03 -8.45
C LEU A 20 10.35 -3.57 -9.82
N LEU A 21 11.57 -3.95 -10.20
CA LEU A 21 12.14 -3.64 -11.51
C LEU A 21 11.34 -4.28 -12.65
N GLU A 22 11.03 -5.58 -12.55
CA GLU A 22 10.19 -6.29 -13.55
C GLU A 22 8.79 -5.66 -13.68
N ALA A 23 8.23 -5.12 -12.59
CA ALA A 23 6.94 -4.45 -12.62
C ALA A 23 7.03 -3.07 -13.29
N ILE A 24 8.10 -2.29 -13.03
CA ILE A 24 8.36 -1.02 -13.71
C ILE A 24 8.52 -1.26 -15.22
N ASP A 25 9.31 -2.25 -15.61
CA ASP A 25 9.58 -2.56 -17.03
C ASP A 25 8.32 -3.04 -17.78
N SER A 26 7.35 -3.61 -17.06
CA SER A 26 6.08 -4.10 -17.63
C SER A 26 4.92 -3.12 -17.49
N ASP A 27 5.17 -1.89 -17.02
CA ASP A 27 4.17 -0.86 -16.69
C ASP A 27 3.04 -1.40 -15.77
N LYS A 28 3.43 -2.30 -14.86
CA LYS A 28 2.54 -2.96 -13.89
C LYS A 28 2.84 -2.49 -12.48
N ALA A 29 1.81 -2.54 -11.63
CA ALA A 29 1.96 -2.24 -10.22
C ALA A 29 2.28 -3.51 -9.40
N VAL A 30 3.31 -3.45 -8.55
CA VAL A 30 3.49 -4.45 -7.47
C VAL A 30 2.57 -4.06 -6.32
N VAL A 31 1.50 -4.83 -6.16
CA VAL A 31 0.54 -4.60 -5.10
C VAL A 31 0.93 -5.45 -3.89
N ASN A 32 1.10 -4.80 -2.73
CA ASN A 32 1.30 -5.52 -1.48
C ASN A 32 -0.05 -6.03 -0.97
N ASP A 33 -0.27 -7.35 -1.02
CA ASP A 33 -1.54 -7.98 -0.62
C ASP A 33 -2.00 -7.59 0.78
N ARG A 34 -1.07 -7.38 1.73
CA ARG A 34 -1.41 -6.93 3.08
C ARG A 34 -1.99 -5.52 3.07
N THR A 35 -1.48 -4.63 2.23
CA THR A 35 -2.00 -3.27 2.09
C THR A 35 -3.39 -3.27 1.45
N VAL A 36 -3.64 -4.15 0.48
CA VAL A 36 -4.97 -4.34 -0.12
C VAL A 36 -5.96 -4.89 0.88
N ALA A 37 -5.58 -5.92 1.64
CA ALA A 37 -6.43 -6.51 2.66
C ALA A 37 -6.80 -5.49 3.75
N LEU A 38 -5.83 -4.68 4.18
CA LEU A 38 -6.06 -3.58 5.11
C LEU A 38 -7.03 -2.53 4.53
N ALA A 39 -6.81 -2.10 3.28
CA ALA A 39 -7.67 -1.13 2.62
C ALA A 39 -9.12 -1.63 2.50
N LYS A 40 -9.31 -2.91 2.11
CA LYS A 40 -10.63 -3.56 2.06
C LYS A 40 -11.30 -3.57 3.44
N ARG A 41 -10.56 -3.92 4.50
CA ARG A 41 -11.07 -3.93 5.88
C ARG A 41 -11.49 -2.53 6.35
N LEU A 42 -10.69 -1.51 6.05
CA LEU A 42 -11.00 -0.12 6.40
C LEU A 42 -12.23 0.38 5.64
N ALA A 43 -12.34 0.07 4.35
CA ALA A 43 -13.51 0.40 3.54
C ALA A 43 -14.78 -0.24 4.09
N ALA A 44 -14.74 -1.53 4.45
CA ALA A 44 -15.86 -2.23 5.08
C ALA A 44 -16.27 -1.55 6.41
N ARG A 45 -15.28 -1.24 7.26
CA ARG A 45 -15.54 -0.54 8.53
C ARG A 45 -16.20 0.83 8.33
N ARG A 46 -15.78 1.60 7.31
CA ARG A 46 -16.40 2.90 6.98
C ARG A 46 -17.85 2.74 6.55
N ARG A 47 -18.16 1.75 5.72
CA ARG A 47 -19.54 1.45 5.30
C ARG A 47 -20.44 1.10 6.49
N HIS A 48 -19.96 0.26 7.40
CA HIS A 48 -20.70 -0.07 8.62
C HIS A 48 -20.94 1.14 9.53
N LYS A 49 -20.00 2.09 9.60
CA LYS A 49 -20.19 3.33 10.37
C LYS A 49 -21.22 4.25 9.72
N ALA A 50 -21.23 4.34 8.38
CA ALA A 50 -22.21 5.13 7.65
C ALA A 50 -23.64 4.58 7.83
N LEU A 51 -23.81 3.26 7.81
CA LEU A 51 -25.11 2.59 8.02
C LEU A 51 -25.62 2.65 9.47
N LYS A 52 -24.74 2.82 10.47
CA LYS A 52 -25.15 2.95 11.89
C LYS A 52 -25.57 4.36 12.30
N ASN A 53 -25.24 5.36 11.48
CA ASN A 53 -25.46 6.77 11.78
C ASN A 53 -26.53 7.40 10.86
N GLY A 54 -27.25 6.59 10.08
CA GLY A 54 -28.33 7.01 9.19
C GLY A 54 -29.67 6.46 9.64
#